data_AF-A0A223PDZ3-F1
#
_entry.id   AF-A0A223PDZ3-F1
#
_cell.length_a   1.000
_cell.length_b   1.000
_cell.length_c   1.000
_cell.angle_alpha   90.00
_cell.angle_beta   90.00
_cell.angle_gamma   90.00
#
_symmetry.space_group_name_H-M   'P 1'
#
loop_
_entity.id
_entity.type
_entity.pdbx_description
1 polymer ?
#
loop_
_entity_poly.entity_id
_entity_poly.type
_entity_poly.pdbx_seq_one_letter_code
_entity_poly.pdbx_strand_id
1 'polypeptide(L)' 'MRRVFIVQDKESALFLCPHFGDVSYTPWFSAAGRFDDYESAVETAGVHCGEGFFVESFYEA' A
#
# COMPACT_ATOMS: atom_id res chain seq x y z
N MET A 1 -12.42 -14.12 -5.60
CA MET A 1 -11.65 -13.14 -6.41
C MET A 1 -12.08 -11.72 -6.07
N ARG A 2 -11.36 -11.10 -5.15
CA ARG A 2 -11.51 -9.70 -4.74
C ARG A 2 -10.40 -8.87 -5.39
N ARG A 3 -10.73 -7.72 -5.97
CA ARG A 3 -9.71 -6.76 -6.42
C ARG A 3 -9.20 -6.02 -5.18
N VAL A 4 -7.90 -5.97 -5.01
CA VAL A 4 -7.24 -5.23 -3.93
C VAL A 4 -6.17 -4.32 -4.49
N PHE A 5 -5.85 -3.28 -3.74
CA PHE A 5 -4.84 -2.29 -4.06
C PHE A 5 -3.71 -2.36 -3.05
N ILE A 6 -2.48 -2.13 -3.51
CA ILE A 6 -1.30 -1.98 -2.68
C ILE A 6 -0.61 -0.67 -3.04
N VAL A 7 0.14 -0.12 -2.08
CA VAL A 7 0.88 1.12 -2.27
C VAL A 7 2.38 0.83 -2.13
N GLN A 8 3.17 1.31 -3.08
CA GLN A 8 4.62 1.32 -3.02
C GLN A 8 5.12 2.76 -2.92
N ASP A 9 5.89 3.05 -1.89
CA ASP A 9 6.56 4.34 -1.72
C ASP A 9 7.70 4.49 -2.75
N LYS A 10 7.80 5.65 -3.38
CA LYS A 10 8.85 5.93 -4.37
C LYS A 10 10.20 6.22 -3.74
N GLU A 11 10.22 6.73 -2.51
CA GLU A 11 11.47 7.09 -1.83
C GLU A 11 12.23 5.83 -1.38
N SER A 12 11.55 4.97 -0.61
CA SER A 12 12.15 3.76 -0.03
C SER A 12 12.03 2.53 -0.91
N ALA A 13 11.19 2.56 -1.95
CA ALA A 13 10.77 1.41 -2.76
C ALA A 13 10.04 0.31 -1.93
N LEU A 14 9.62 0.61 -0.71
CA LEU A 14 8.89 -0.32 0.17
C LEU A 14 7.38 -0.21 -0.04
N PHE A 15 6.68 -1.30 0.26
CA PHE A 15 5.23 -1.31 0.31
C PHE A 15 4.72 -0.79 1.64
N LEU A 16 3.64 -0.01 1.63
CA LEU A 16 2.90 0.27 2.85
C LEU A 16 2.31 -1.03 3.38
N CYS A 17 2.35 -1.23 4.69
CA CYS A 17 1.68 -2.34 5.37
C CYS A 17 1.21 -1.94 6.76
N PRO A 18 0.05 -2.45 7.22
CA PRO A 18 -0.38 -2.25 8.60
C PRO A 18 0.57 -2.96 9.57
N HIS A 19 0.97 -2.28 10.64
CA HIS A 19 1.77 -2.83 11.72
C HIS A 19 1.22 -2.32 13.07
N PHE A 20 0.64 -3.22 13.88
CA PHE A 20 0.08 -2.91 15.21
C PHE A 20 -0.80 -1.64 15.28
N GLY A 21 -1.62 -1.39 14.26
CA GLY A 21 -2.54 -0.25 14.24
C GLY A 21 -1.95 1.04 13.69
N ASP A 22 -0.70 1.02 13.20
CA ASP A 22 -0.08 2.10 12.44
C ASP A 22 0.28 1.63 11.02
N VAL A 23 0.62 2.56 10.14
CA VAL A 23 1.13 2.28 8.80
C VAL A 23 2.65 2.21 8.86
N SER A 24 3.19 1.05 8.48
CA SER A 24 4.62 0.80 8.36
C SER A 24 4.98 0.42 6.92
N TYR A 25 6.22 -0.04 6.73
CA TYR A 25 6.79 -0.34 5.43
C TYR A 25 7.38 -1.75 5.41
N THR A 26 7.25 -2.43 4.28
CA THR A 26 7.81 -3.77 4.07
C THR A 26 8.35 -3.92 2.66
N PRO A 27 9.49 -4.60 2.45
CA PRO A 27 9.97 -4.91 1.11
C PRO A 27 9.20 -6.07 0.47
N TRP A 28 8.35 -6.77 1.24
CA TRP A 28 7.71 -8.01 0.81
C TRP A 28 6.29 -7.76 0.35
N PHE A 29 6.03 -8.01 -0.93
CA PHE A 29 4.69 -7.95 -1.53
C PHE A 29 3.65 -8.79 -0.76
N SER A 30 4.04 -9.99 -0.32
CA SER A 30 3.17 -10.87 0.47
C SER A 30 2.76 -10.28 1.82
N ALA A 31 3.51 -9.31 2.35
CA ALA A 31 3.23 -8.61 3.60
C ALA A 31 2.62 -7.21 3.39
N ALA A 32 2.47 -6.73 2.16
CA ALA A 32 1.92 -5.40 1.85
C ALA A 32 0.51 -5.20 2.44
N GLY A 33 0.12 -3.98 2.76
CA GLY A 33 -1.25 -3.65 3.13
C GLY A 33 -2.17 -3.78 1.93
N ARG A 34 -3.32 -4.41 2.11
CA ARG A 34 -4.35 -4.55 1.06
C ARG A 34 -5.44 -3.54 1.34
N PHE A 35 -5.68 -2.66 0.38
CA PHE A 35 -6.79 -1.72 0.39
C PHE A 35 -7.91 -2.27 -0.49
N ASP A 36 -9.16 -2.16 -0.01
CA ASP A 36 -10.35 -2.64 -0.73
C ASP A 36 -10.76 -1.72 -1.88
N ASP A 37 -10.38 -0.45 -1.80
CA ASP A 37 -10.65 0.57 -2.81
C ASP A 37 -9.43 1.44 -3.08
N TYR A 38 -9.44 2.08 -4.24
CA TYR A 38 -8.33 2.90 -4.72
C TYR A 38 -8.20 4.22 -3.95
N GLU A 39 -9.32 4.80 -3.52
CA GLU A 39 -9.34 6.11 -2.85
C GLU A 39 -8.66 6.00 -1.48
N SER A 40 -9.03 5.01 -0.66
CA SER A 40 -8.38 4.68 0.61
C SER A 40 -6.87 4.44 0.46
N ALA A 41 -6.45 3.77 -0.62
CA ALA A 41 -5.04 3.55 -0.90
C ALA A 41 -4.30 4.87 -1.18
N VAL A 42 -4.88 5.74 -2.01
CA VAL A 42 -4.32 7.05 -2.36
C VAL A 42 -4.28 8.00 -1.17
N GLU A 43 -5.36 8.06 -0.38
CA GLU A 43 -5.43 8.91 0.81
C GLU A 43 -4.37 8.50 1.84
N THR A 44 -4.27 7.20 2.12
CA THR A 44 -3.25 6.68 3.04
C THR A 44 -1.85 6.96 2.49
N ALA A 45 -1.61 6.71 1.20
CA ALA A 45 -0.33 6.98 0.57
C ALA A 45 0.05 8.47 0.62
N GLY A 46 -0.91 9.38 0.44
CA GLY A 46 -0.69 10.83 0.50
C GLY A 46 -0.30 11.34 1.89
N VAL A 47 -0.65 10.61 2.95
CA VAL A 47 -0.22 10.91 4.33
C VAL A 47 1.19 10.38 4.61
N HIS A 48 1.52 9.20 4.08
CA HIS A 48 2.72 8.47 4.50
C HIS A 48 3.90 8.57 3.52
N CYS A 49 3.68 8.75 2.21
CA CYS A 49 4.73 8.80 1.19
C CYS A 49 5.07 10.24 0.81
N GLY A 50 6.27 10.71 1.19
CA GLY A 50 6.71 12.09 0.95
C GLY A 50 6.99 12.40 -0.52
N GLU A 51 7.88 11.63 -1.16
CA GLU A 51 8.30 11.82 -2.56
C GLU A 51 7.34 11.19 -3.59
N GLY A 52 6.15 10.79 -3.13
CA GLY A 52 5.11 10.16 -3.92
C GLY A 52 5.12 8.63 -3.89
N PHE A 53 4.18 8.03 -4.62
CA PHE A 53 3.88 6.60 -4.52
C PHE A 53 3.36 6.02 -5.84
N PHE A 54 3.33 4.69 -5.91
CA PHE A 54 2.61 3.92 -6.91
C PHE A 54 1.47 3.15 -6.25
N VAL A 55 0.32 3.11 -6.92
CA VAL A 55 -0.81 2.26 -6.51
C VAL A 55 -1.02 1.21 -7.58
N GLU A 56 -0.86 -0.06 -7.20
CA GLU A 56 -1.04 -1.20 -8.08
C GLU A 56 -2.22 -2.05 -7.60
N SER A 57 -2.89 -2.74 -8.54
CA SER A 57 -4.05 -3.57 -8.20
C SER A 57 -4.00 -4.96 -8.81
N PHE A 58 -4.47 -5.95 -8.08
CA PHE A 58 -4.57 -7.34 -8.53
C PHE A 58 -5.80 -8.03 -7.93
N TYR A 59 -6.13 -9.20 -8.45
CA TYR A 59 -7.21 -10.04 -7.91
C TYR A 59 -6.61 -11.12 -7.00
N GLU A 60 -7.05 -11.17 -5.75
CA GLU A 60 -6.73 -12.26 -4.81
C GLU A 60 -7.91 -13.22 -4.65
N ALA A 61 -7.60 -14.51 -4.40
CA ALA A 61 -8.56 -15.60 -4.42
C ALA A 61 -9.64 -15.44 -3.34
#